data_AF-A0A1R1IKP0-F1
#
_entry.id   AF-A0A1R1IKP0-F1
#
_cell.length_a   1.000
_cell.length_b   1.000
_cell.length_c   1.000
_cell.angle_alpha   90.00
_cell.angle_beta   90.00
_cell.angle_gamma   90.00
#
_symmetry.space_group_name_H-M   'P 1'
#
loop_
_entity.id
_entity.type
_entity.pdbx_description
1 polymer ?
#
loop_
_entity_poly.entity_id
_entity_poly.type
_entity_poly.pdbx_seq_one_letter_code
_entity_poly.pdbx_strand_id
1 'polypeptide(L)'
;MGENDNRDLLAAMAAELADIRAEIEAAGGLVSEVLRQLPAEARLGYLTRSQSFDVLSQRIEALSGLAQAVADDQPMDTALAALPLAEMAERMQETAHRARPGAAPIADADDTEPVATAGVLHLF
;
A
#
# COMPACT_ATOMS: atom_id res chain seq x y z
N MET A 1 -25.22 1.71 16.26
CA MET A 1 -24.76 1.23 14.96
C MET A 1 -24.51 -0.26 15.14
N GLY A 2 -25.41 -1.08 14.59
CA GLY A 2 -25.46 -2.52 14.84
C GLY A 2 -24.49 -3.29 13.93
N GLU A 3 -24.28 -4.57 14.24
CA GLU A 3 -23.45 -5.48 13.44
C GLU A 3 -23.91 -5.57 11.97
N ASN A 4 -25.22 -5.40 11.73
CA ASN A 4 -25.78 -5.30 10.38
C ASN A 4 -25.34 -4.03 9.63
N ASP A 5 -25.20 -2.88 10.31
CA ASP A 5 -24.75 -1.63 9.67
C ASP A 5 -23.30 -1.77 9.16
N ASN A 6 -22.46 -2.51 9.89
CA ASN A 6 -21.08 -2.78 9.48
C ASN A 6 -21.02 -3.74 8.28
N ARG A 7 -21.89 -4.75 8.23
CA ARG A 7 -21.96 -5.69 7.10
C ARG A 7 -22.44 -4.98 5.84
N ASP A 8 -23.48 -4.16 5.95
CA ASP A 8 -23.99 -3.35 4.85
C ASP A 8 -22.93 -2.37 4.32
N LEU A 9 -22.17 -1.74 5.22
CA LEU A 9 -21.05 -0.88 4.84
C LEU A 9 -19.95 -1.64 4.09
N LEU A 10 -19.57 -2.84 4.56
CA LEU A 10 -18.55 -3.66 3.91
C LEU A 10 -19.00 -4.16 2.53
N ALA A 11 -20.28 -4.54 2.38
CA ALA A 11 -20.85 -4.90 1.10
C ALA A 11 -20.87 -3.71 0.13
N ALA A 12 -21.27 -2.52 0.60
CA ALA A 12 -21.21 -1.30 -0.20
C ALA A 12 -19.77 -0.96 -0.62
N MET A 13 -18.80 -1.09 0.30
CA MET A 13 -17.39 -0.88 -0.02
C MET A 13 -16.86 -1.90 -1.03
N ALA A 14 -17.28 -3.17 -0.95
CA ALA A 14 -16.93 -4.19 -1.92
C ALA A 14 -17.44 -3.83 -3.33
N ALA A 15 -18.67 -3.33 -3.43
CA ALA A 15 -19.27 -2.88 -4.68
C ALA A 15 -18.50 -1.68 -5.27
N GLU A 16 -18.25 -0.64 -4.47
CA GLU A 16 -17.49 0.54 -4.91
C GLU A 16 -16.06 0.16 -5.39
N LEU A 17 -15.39 -0.76 -4.70
CA LEU A 17 -14.09 -1.26 -5.14
C LEU A 17 -14.18 -2.03 -6.47
N ALA A 18 -15.24 -2.80 -6.69
CA ALA A 18 -15.45 -3.50 -7.96
C ALA A 18 -15.68 -2.51 -9.12
N ASP A 19 -16.42 -1.43 -8.87
CA ASP A 19 -16.65 -0.36 -9.85
C ASP A 19 -15.34 0.37 -10.19
N ILE A 20 -14.54 0.74 -9.19
CA ILE A 20 -13.22 1.35 -9.39
C ILE A 20 -12.30 0.42 -10.20
N ARG A 21 -12.33 -0.90 -9.93
CA ARG A 21 -11.55 -1.87 -10.70
C ARG A 21 -11.93 -1.84 -12.18
N ALA A 22 -13.23 -1.83 -12.48
CA ALA A 22 -13.72 -1.79 -13.86
C ALA A 22 -13.25 -0.52 -14.59
N GLU A 23 -13.23 0.63 -13.91
CA GLU A 23 -12.70 1.89 -14.47
C GLU A 23 -11.19 1.81 -14.74
N ILE A 24 -10.42 1.18 -13.85
CA ILE A 24 -8.97 0.98 -14.02
C ILE A 24 -8.68 0.03 -15.17
N GLU A 25 -9.43 -1.06 -15.32
CA GLU A 25 -9.33 -1.97 -16.46
C GLU A 25 -9.62 -1.25 -17.78
N ALA A 26 -10.65 -0.39 -17.81
CA ALA A 26 -10.96 0.44 -18.97
C ALA A 26 -9.81 1.41 -19.31
N ALA A 27 -9.23 2.08 -18.29
CA ALA A 27 -8.07 2.94 -18.47
C ALA A 27 -6.84 2.17 -18.99
N GLY A 28 -6.58 0.97 -18.46
CA GLY A 28 -5.52 0.08 -18.94
C GLY A 28 -5.71 -0.36 -20.40
N GLY A 29 -6.96 -0.59 -20.80
CA GLY A 29 -7.36 -0.82 -22.20
C GLY A 29 -7.00 0.35 -23.11
N LEU A 30 -7.39 1.58 -22.74
CA LEU A 30 -7.07 2.80 -23.49
C LEU A 30 -5.55 3.02 -23.61
N VAL A 31 -4.80 2.80 -22.52
CA VAL A 31 -3.33 2.87 -22.55
C VAL A 31 -2.78 1.84 -23.53
N SER A 32 -3.26 0.59 -23.50
CA SER A 32 -2.82 -0.46 -24.42
C SER A 32 -3.09 -0.12 -25.89
N GLU A 33 -4.24 0.50 -26.19
CA GLU A 33 -4.56 1.00 -27.52
C GLU A 33 -3.59 2.08 -27.99
N VAL A 34 -3.22 3.01 -27.11
CA VAL A 34 -2.22 4.06 -27.40
C VAL A 34 -0.83 3.45 -27.60
N LEU A 35 -0.40 2.52 -26.73
CA LEU A 35 0.91 1.87 -26.83
C LEU A 35 1.08 1.09 -28.16
N ARG A 36 -0.01 0.55 -28.70
CA ARG A 36 -0.01 -0.13 -30.00
C ARG A 36 0.32 0.81 -31.17
N GLN A 37 0.13 2.11 -31.01
CA GLN A 37 0.44 3.12 -32.03
C GLN A 37 1.91 3.59 -31.98
N LEU A 38 2.63 3.29 -30.88
CA LEU A 38 4.02 3.72 -30.71
C LEU A 38 5.00 2.86 -31.53
N PRO A 39 6.15 3.42 -31.95
CA PRO A 39 7.29 2.66 -32.46
C PRO A 39 7.75 1.57 -31.48
N ALA A 40 8.29 0.47 -31.98
CA ALA A 40 8.64 -0.70 -31.18
C ALA A 40 9.67 -0.38 -30.08
N GLU A 41 10.60 0.53 -30.37
CA GLU A 41 11.67 0.96 -29.48
C GLU A 41 11.12 1.69 -28.24
N ALA A 42 10.09 2.51 -28.42
CA ALA A 42 9.43 3.22 -27.32
C ALA A 42 8.44 2.32 -26.57
N ARG A 43 7.76 1.40 -27.27
CA ARG A 43 6.69 0.57 -26.74
C ARG A 43 7.12 -0.29 -25.54
N LEU A 44 8.29 -0.93 -25.61
CA LEU A 44 8.77 -1.84 -24.56
C LEU A 44 8.89 -1.15 -23.19
N GLY A 45 9.42 0.08 -23.16
CA GLY A 45 9.59 0.83 -21.91
C GLY A 45 8.26 1.22 -21.25
N TYR A 46 7.19 1.36 -22.03
CA TYR A 46 5.86 1.66 -21.50
C TYR A 46 5.05 0.41 -21.17
N LEU A 47 5.25 -0.72 -21.85
CA LEU A 47 4.58 -1.99 -21.54
C LEU A 47 4.88 -2.47 -20.12
N THR A 48 6.13 -2.37 -19.67
CA THR A 48 6.46 -2.73 -18.28
C THR A 48 5.81 -1.79 -17.27
N ARG A 49 5.66 -0.50 -17.60
CA ARG A 49 4.97 0.45 -16.72
C ARG A 49 3.46 0.23 -16.72
N SER A 50 2.88 -0.18 -17.86
CA SER A 50 1.45 -0.46 -17.93
C SER A 50 1.04 -1.71 -17.15
N GLN A 51 1.96 -2.63 -16.87
CA GLN A 51 1.71 -3.75 -15.94
C GLN A 51 1.30 -3.29 -14.53
N SER A 52 1.60 -2.04 -14.15
CA SER A 52 1.12 -1.47 -12.88
C SER A 52 -0.41 -1.37 -12.81
N PHE A 53 -1.11 -1.24 -13.94
CA PHE A 53 -2.58 -1.27 -14.00
C PHE A 53 -3.11 -2.67 -13.68
N ASP A 54 -2.48 -3.72 -14.20
CA ASP A 54 -2.88 -5.11 -13.94
C ASP A 54 -2.70 -5.45 -12.45
N VAL A 55 -1.54 -5.08 -11.88
CA VAL A 55 -1.27 -5.26 -10.45
C VAL A 55 -2.27 -4.48 -9.60
N LEU A 56 -2.58 -3.23 -9.97
CA LEU A 56 -3.56 -2.42 -9.24
C LEU A 56 -4.97 -3.03 -9.31
N SER A 57 -5.36 -3.57 -10.48
CA SER A 57 -6.67 -4.20 -10.68
C SER A 57 -6.80 -5.46 -9.82
N GLN A 58 -5.75 -6.30 -9.78
CA GLN A 58 -5.70 -7.51 -8.93
C GLN A 58 -5.78 -7.16 -7.44
N ARG A 59 -5.08 -6.11 -7.00
CA ARG A 59 -5.15 -5.62 -5.61
C ARG A 59 -6.56 -5.19 -5.22
N ILE A 60 -7.22 -4.43 -6.08
CA ILE A 60 -8.57 -3.93 -5.82
C ILE A 60 -9.58 -5.08 -5.85
N GLU A 61 -9.43 -6.04 -6.76
CA GLU A 61 -10.21 -7.28 -6.77
C GLU A 61 -10.08 -8.05 -5.46
N ALA A 62 -8.85 -8.23 -4.96
CA ALA A 62 -8.58 -8.91 -3.72
C ALA A 62 -9.21 -8.19 -2.51
N LEU A 63 -9.14 -6.86 -2.45
CA LEU A 63 -9.76 -6.05 -1.40
C LEU A 63 -11.29 -6.06 -1.47
N SER A 64 -11.86 -5.96 -2.67
CA SER A 64 -13.31 -6.08 -2.90
C SER A 64 -13.81 -7.46 -2.43
N GLY A 65 -13.11 -8.53 -2.82
CA GLY A 65 -13.42 -9.89 -2.39
C GLY A 65 -13.31 -10.09 -0.88
N LEU A 66 -12.29 -9.54 -0.23
CA LEU A 66 -12.14 -9.58 1.22
C LEU A 66 -13.30 -8.83 1.92
N ALA A 67 -13.62 -7.62 1.48
CA ALA A 67 -14.71 -6.83 2.06
C ALA A 67 -16.05 -7.57 1.95
N GLN A 68 -16.32 -8.19 0.79
CA GLN A 68 -17.50 -9.00 0.58
C GLN A 68 -17.51 -10.26 1.47
N ALA A 69 -16.41 -10.99 1.56
CA ALA A 69 -16.30 -12.19 2.39
C ALA A 69 -16.55 -11.89 3.88
N VAL A 70 -16.06 -10.75 4.38
CA VAL A 70 -16.34 -10.31 5.76
C VAL A 70 -17.79 -9.86 5.92
N ALA A 71 -18.37 -9.17 4.94
CA ALA A 71 -19.80 -8.83 4.94
C ALA A 71 -20.70 -10.08 4.98
N ASP A 72 -20.27 -11.14 4.30
CA ASP A 72 -20.94 -12.44 4.25
C ASP A 72 -20.69 -13.29 5.52
N ASP A 73 -19.92 -12.78 6.48
CA ASP A 73 -19.56 -13.47 7.74
C ASP A 73 -18.82 -14.80 7.50
N GLN A 74 -17.98 -14.81 6.46
CA GLN A 74 -17.05 -15.91 6.23
C GLN A 74 -15.97 -15.93 7.31
N PRO A 75 -15.45 -17.12 7.68
CA PRO A 75 -14.30 -17.22 8.57
C PRO A 75 -13.11 -16.41 8.04
N MET A 76 -12.46 -15.63 8.91
CA MET A 76 -11.36 -14.74 8.52
C MET A 76 -10.22 -15.47 7.80
N ASP A 77 -9.88 -16.70 8.22
CA ASP A 77 -8.86 -17.51 7.56
C ASP A 77 -9.22 -17.84 6.10
N THR A 78 -10.52 -18.03 5.82
CA THR A 78 -11.03 -18.26 4.46
C THR A 78 -11.00 -16.97 3.64
N ALA A 79 -11.42 -15.86 4.25
CA ALA A 79 -11.42 -14.55 3.60
C ALA A 79 -10.00 -14.07 3.26
N LEU A 80 -9.02 -14.33 4.13
CA LEU A 80 -7.62 -13.98 3.92
C LEU A 80 -6.91 -14.90 2.92
N ALA A 81 -7.30 -16.17 2.83
CA ALA A 81 -6.72 -17.11 1.86
C ALA A 81 -6.97 -16.71 0.40
N ALA A 82 -7.97 -15.86 0.14
CA ALA A 82 -8.25 -15.31 -1.18
C ALA A 82 -7.31 -14.15 -1.57
N LEU A 83 -6.52 -13.61 -0.63
CA LEU A 83 -5.59 -12.51 -0.91
C LEU A 83 -4.25 -13.04 -1.47
N PRO A 84 -3.68 -12.40 -2.49
CA PRO A 84 -2.35 -12.73 -2.98
C PRO A 84 -1.28 -12.63 -1.87
N LEU A 85 -0.48 -13.68 -1.71
CA LEU A 85 0.56 -13.78 -0.67
C LEU A 85 1.60 -12.65 -0.74
N ALA A 86 1.93 -12.17 -1.95
CA ALA A 86 2.86 -11.06 -2.15
C ALA A 86 2.38 -9.77 -1.46
N GLU A 87 1.07 -9.51 -1.54
CA GLU A 87 0.46 -8.32 -0.93
C GLU A 87 0.31 -8.46 0.59
N MET A 88 0.14 -9.68 1.10
CA MET A 88 0.16 -9.95 2.54
C MET A 88 1.57 -9.72 3.12
N ALA A 89 2.61 -10.19 2.42
CA ALA A 89 3.99 -10.01 2.83
C ALA A 89 4.39 -8.52 2.84
N GLU A 90 4.01 -7.74 1.83
CA GLU A 90 4.24 -6.30 1.78
C GLU A 90 3.54 -5.56 2.92
N ARG A 91 2.28 -5.91 3.23
CA ARG A 91 1.55 -5.34 4.37
C ARG A 91 2.14 -5.74 5.72
N MET A 92 2.63 -6.96 5.87
CA MET A 92 3.34 -7.39 7.08
C MET A 92 4.66 -6.62 7.27
N GLN A 93 5.37 -6.33 6.17
CA GLN A 93 6.57 -5.50 6.21
C GLN A 93 6.24 -4.03 6.54
N GLU A 94 5.19 -3.47 5.93
CA GLU A 94 4.77 -2.09 6.18
C GLU A 94 4.24 -1.91 7.61
N THR A 95 3.47 -2.86 8.14
CA THR A 95 3.05 -2.86 9.56
C THR A 95 4.23 -3.03 10.50
N ALA A 96 5.21 -3.88 10.18
CA ALA A 96 6.46 -3.98 10.95
C ALA A 96 7.29 -2.69 10.90
N HIS A 97 7.28 -1.96 9.78
CA HIS A 97 7.96 -0.67 9.63
C HIS A 97 7.24 0.44 10.39
N ARG A 98 5.90 0.48 10.34
CA ARG A 98 5.06 1.45 11.07
C ARG A 98 5.02 1.17 12.58
N ALA A 99 5.15 -0.10 12.98
CA ALA A 99 5.24 -0.53 14.39
C ALA A 99 6.64 -0.33 14.99
N ARG A 100 7.64 0.10 14.21
CA ARG A 100 8.92 0.55 14.78
C ARG A 100 8.63 1.87 15.50
N PRO A 101 8.61 1.90 16.85
CA PRO A 101 8.43 3.16 17.56
C PRO A 101 9.60 4.04 17.14
N GLY A 102 9.29 5.26 16.71
CA GLY A 102 10.29 6.28 16.50
C GLY A 102 11.24 6.29 17.68
N ALA A 103 12.53 6.30 17.36
CA ALA A 103 13.60 6.57 18.30
C ALA A 103 13.15 7.65 19.28
N ALA A 104 13.00 7.28 20.56
CA ALA A 104 12.88 8.26 21.61
C ALA A 104 14.05 9.24 21.46
N PRO A 105 13.84 10.56 21.58
CA PRO A 105 14.96 11.47 21.65
C PRO A 105 15.79 11.02 22.84
N ILE A 106 17.09 10.88 22.63
CA ILE A 106 18.05 10.53 23.67
C ILE A 106 18.10 11.73 24.62
N ALA A 107 17.15 11.79 25.55
CA ALA A 107 17.22 12.61 26.74
C ALA A 107 17.92 11.75 27.79
N ASP A 108 19.25 11.85 27.82
CA ASP A 108 20.05 11.96 29.04
C ASP A 108 21.54 11.84 28.69
N ALA A 109 22.22 12.99 28.71
CA ALA A 109 23.61 13.07 29.12
C ALA A 109 23.85 14.43 29.77
N ASP A 110 23.83 14.38 31.10
CA ASP A 110 24.46 15.27 32.08
C ASP A 110 24.04 16.73 32.19
N ASP A 111 23.27 16.98 33.24
CA ASP A 111 23.54 18.07 34.17
C ASP A 111 24.97 17.94 34.72
N THR A 112 25.91 18.69 34.15
CA THR A 112 27.03 19.25 34.94
C THR A 112 27.45 20.58 34.31
N GLU A 113 26.96 21.69 34.87
CA GLU A 113 27.42 23.05 34.50
C GLU A 113 28.89 23.33 34.94
N PRO A 114 29.46 24.52 34.69
CA PRO A 114 30.26 24.85 33.51
C PRO A 114 31.72 25.20 33.89
N VAL A 115 32.71 24.85 33.07
CA VAL A 115 34.07 25.41 33.22
C VAL A 115 34.57 25.92 31.88
N ALA A 116 34.59 27.24 31.78
CA ALA A 116 35.34 27.96 30.76
C ALA A 116 36.85 27.76 30.97
N THR A 117 37.56 27.30 29.94
CA THR A 117 38.98 27.61 29.74
C THR A 117 39.34 27.49 28.27
N ALA A 118 39.68 28.64 27.70
CA ALA A 118 40.60 28.93 26.61
C ALA A 118 41.30 27.75 25.89
N GLY A 119 41.37 27.86 24.56
CA GLY A 119 42.64 27.63 23.88
C GLY A 119 42.61 26.84 22.58
N VAL A 120 42.93 27.56 21.51
CA VAL A 120 43.80 27.13 20.39
C VAL A 120 43.13 26.35 19.24
N LEU A 121 42.89 27.11 18.16
CA LEU A 121 42.94 26.66 16.77
C LEU A 121 44.27 25.95 16.48
N HIS A 122 44.23 24.73 15.91
CA HIS A 122 45.31 24.25 15.07
C HIS A 122 44.80 23.32 13.94
N LEU A 123 45.22 23.68 12.72
CA LEU A 123 45.08 22.99 11.44
C LEU A 123 45.62 21.55 11.47
N PHE A 124 45.04 20.68 10.62
CA PHE A 124 45.68 20.16 9.40
C PHE A 124 44.63 19.94 8.31
#